data_AF-A0A967GKL1-F1
#
_entry.id   AF-A0A967GKL1-F1
#
_cell.length_a   1.000
_cell.length_b   1.000
_cell.length_c   1.000
_cell.angle_alpha   90.00
_cell.angle_beta   90.00
_cell.angle_gamma   90.00
#
_symmetry.space_group_name_H-M   'P 1'
#
loop_
_entity.id
_entity.type
_entity.pdbx_description
1 polymer ?
#
loop_
_entity_poly.entity_id
_entity_poly.type
_entity_poly.pdbx_seq_one_letter_code
_entity_poly.pdbx_strand_id
1 'polypeptide(L)'
;MKLVDRLRALDTSSDLISLLDQLRTLLIVHFAREQLPDGFYEALGERADDRRDEIQTLVEDHGAILSSINTLIEDAKASDAGSEGDMLARVSRLVEQLHDHELREHHFADDVMGRGAASGG
;
A
#
# COMPACT_ATOMS: atom_id res chain seq x y z
N MET A 1 7.38 -7.98 -0.59
CA MET A 1 8.46 -6.98 -0.67
C MET A 1 9.42 -7.15 0.51
N LYS A 2 10.75 -7.30 0.30
CA LYS A 2 11.73 -7.49 1.39
C LYS A 2 11.69 -6.42 2.50
N LEU A 3 11.24 -5.20 2.18
CA LEU A 3 11.12 -4.11 3.16
C LEU A 3 9.90 -4.30 4.08
N VAL A 4 8.78 -4.77 3.54
CA VAL A 4 7.57 -5.08 4.32
C VAL A 4 7.85 -6.23 5.28
N ASP A 5 8.60 -7.25 4.83
CA ASP A 5 9.00 -8.37 5.69
C ASP A 5 9.90 -7.90 6.85
N ARG A 6 10.78 -6.92 6.59
CA ARG A 6 11.60 -6.29 7.64
C ARG A 6 10.75 -5.48 8.62
N LEU A 7 9.73 -4.78 8.15
CA LEU A 7 8.79 -4.04 9.01
C LEU A 7 7.96 -4.99 9.88
N ARG A 8 7.55 -6.16 9.36
CA ARG A 8 6.85 -7.19 10.15
C ARG A 8 7.72 -7.81 11.23
N ALA A 9 9.02 -7.91 10.98
CA ALA A 9 9.99 -8.50 11.90
C ALA A 9 10.66 -7.46 12.83
N LEU A 10 10.12 -6.24 12.91
CA LEU A 10 10.64 -5.22 13.84
C LEU A 10 10.29 -5.58 15.28
N ASP A 11 11.31 -5.91 16.06
CA ASP A 11 11.19 -6.09 17.51
C ASP A 11 11.56 -4.82 18.30
N THR A 12 12.14 -3.81 17.62
CA THR A 12 12.57 -2.54 18.23
C THR A 12 12.29 -1.35 17.30
N SER A 13 12.16 -0.16 17.89
CA SER A 13 11.91 1.09 17.16
C SER A 13 13.15 1.77 16.56
N SER A 14 14.37 1.24 16.80
CA SER A 14 15.62 1.95 16.48
C SER A 14 15.85 2.22 14.98
N ASP A 15 15.37 1.32 14.11
CA ASP A 15 15.48 1.46 12.66
C ASP A 15 14.17 1.91 11.99
N LEU A 16 13.13 2.20 12.79
CA LEU A 16 11.77 2.37 12.29
C LEU A 16 11.65 3.55 11.32
N ILE A 17 12.18 4.72 11.68
CA ILE A 17 12.10 5.93 10.84
C ILE A 17 12.75 5.69 9.48
N SER A 18 13.93 5.04 9.46
CA SER A 18 14.67 4.74 8.23
C SER A 18 13.90 3.77 7.34
N LEU A 19 13.28 2.74 7.93
CA LEU A 19 12.47 1.77 7.19
C LEU A 19 11.19 2.40 6.64
N LEU A 20 10.52 3.27 7.41
CA LEU A 20 9.32 3.98 6.97
C LEU A 20 9.63 4.99 5.84
N ASP A 21 10.74 5.73 5.93
CA ASP A 21 11.17 6.65 4.86
C ASP A 21 11.51 5.90 3.56
N GLN A 22 12.15 4.73 3.67
CA GLN A 22 12.39 3.84 2.53
C GLN A 22 11.08 3.32 1.94
N LEU A 23 10.13 2.89 2.78
CA LEU A 23 8.83 2.40 2.33
C LEU A 23 8.07 3.51 1.59
N ARG A 24 8.00 4.70 2.17
CA ARG A 24 7.36 5.87 1.57
C ARG A 24 7.91 6.15 0.17
N THR A 25 9.23 6.16 0.04
CA THR A 25 9.90 6.44 -1.24
C THR A 25 9.55 5.40 -2.29
N LEU A 26 9.53 4.12 -1.92
CA LEU A 26 9.14 3.04 -2.83
C LEU A 26 7.67 3.14 -3.24
N LEU A 27 6.77 3.41 -2.28
CA LEU A 27 5.34 3.50 -2.55
C LEU A 27 4.98 4.71 -3.41
N ILE A 28 5.63 5.86 -3.22
CA ILE A 28 5.44 7.02 -4.12
C ILE A 28 5.74 6.63 -5.57
N VAL A 29 6.84 5.92 -5.81
CA VAL A 29 7.21 5.48 -7.16
C VAL A 29 6.26 4.41 -7.70
N HIS A 30 5.82 3.48 -6.85
CA HIS A 30 4.86 2.43 -7.19
C HIS A 30 3.51 3.02 -7.60
N PHE A 31 2.92 3.83 -6.73
CA PHE A 31 1.62 4.47 -6.95
C PHE A 31 1.63 5.42 -8.15
N ALA A 32 2.76 6.09 -8.41
CA ALA A 32 2.91 6.88 -9.63
C ALA A 32 2.88 6.02 -10.90
N ARG A 33 3.47 4.82 -10.89
CA ARG A 33 3.43 3.90 -12.04
C ARG A 33 2.04 3.31 -12.27
N GLU A 34 1.18 3.29 -11.28
CA GLU A 34 -0.22 2.89 -11.48
C GLU A 34 -1.10 3.98 -12.03
N GLN A 35 -0.92 5.22 -11.53
CA GLN A 35 -1.84 6.34 -11.77
C GLN A 35 -1.48 7.22 -12.97
N LEU A 36 -0.21 7.26 -13.37
CA LEU A 36 0.22 8.09 -14.50
C LEU A 36 -0.33 7.54 -15.82
N PRO A 37 -0.37 8.37 -16.87
CA PRO A 37 -0.67 7.90 -18.22
C PRO A 37 0.25 6.74 -18.63
N ASP A 38 -0.30 5.79 -19.37
CA ASP A 38 0.31 4.50 -19.70
C ASP A 38 0.64 3.62 -18.46
N GLY A 39 0.06 3.96 -17.31
CA GLY A 39 0.21 3.25 -16.05
C GLY A 39 -0.64 2.00 -15.95
N PHE A 40 -0.53 1.32 -14.80
CA PHE A 40 -1.23 0.05 -14.54
C PHE A 40 -2.73 0.11 -14.85
N TYR A 41 -3.45 1.10 -14.33
CA TYR A 41 -4.91 1.14 -14.50
C TYR A 41 -5.33 1.45 -15.95
N GLU A 42 -4.56 2.26 -16.67
CA GLU A 42 -4.81 2.53 -18.10
C GLU A 42 -4.47 1.32 -18.98
N ALA A 43 -3.41 0.58 -18.65
CA ALA A 43 -3.00 -0.64 -19.36
C ALA A 43 -4.06 -1.77 -19.30
N LEU A 44 -4.99 -1.72 -18.34
CA LEU A 44 -6.10 -2.66 -18.22
C LEU A 44 -7.25 -2.37 -19.23
N GLY A 45 -7.22 -1.22 -19.90
CA GLY A 45 -8.08 -0.89 -21.05
C GLY A 45 -9.55 -0.65 -20.71
N GLU A 46 -10.43 -0.75 -21.73
CA GLU A 46 -11.85 -0.35 -21.66
C GLU A 46 -12.64 -0.99 -20.51
N ARG A 47 -12.27 -2.20 -20.07
CA ARG A 47 -12.95 -2.88 -18.96
C ARG A 47 -12.64 -2.28 -17.59
N ALA A 48 -11.47 -1.63 -17.45
CA ALA A 48 -11.14 -0.86 -16.26
C ALA A 48 -11.88 0.49 -16.26
N ASP A 49 -12.07 1.09 -17.44
CA ASP A 49 -12.86 2.32 -17.62
C ASP A 49 -14.33 2.19 -17.19
N ASP A 50 -14.90 0.99 -17.29
CA ASP A 50 -16.25 0.67 -16.78
C ASP A 50 -16.31 0.58 -15.23
N ARG A 51 -15.15 0.50 -14.57
CA ARG A 51 -14.99 0.35 -13.10
C ARG A 51 -14.24 1.53 -12.48
N ARG A 52 -14.38 2.74 -13.04
CA ARG A 52 -13.71 3.97 -12.55
C ARG A 52 -13.89 4.22 -11.05
N ASP A 53 -15.07 3.96 -10.50
CA ASP A 53 -15.33 4.17 -9.06
C ASP A 53 -14.47 3.27 -8.16
N GLU A 54 -14.18 2.05 -8.63
CA GLU A 54 -13.33 1.10 -7.91
C GLU A 54 -11.86 1.48 -8.03
N ILE A 55 -11.42 1.92 -9.22
CA ILE A 55 -10.08 2.50 -9.42
C ILE A 55 -9.90 3.73 -8.52
N GLN A 56 -10.90 4.61 -8.46
CA GLN A 56 -10.87 5.79 -7.61
C GLN A 56 -10.70 5.41 -6.14
N THR A 57 -11.38 4.36 -5.67
CA THR A 57 -11.22 3.83 -4.31
C THR A 57 -9.80 3.32 -4.06
N LEU A 58 -9.22 2.56 -4.99
CA LEU A 58 -7.83 2.08 -4.89
C LEU A 58 -6.83 3.25 -4.86
N VAL A 59 -7.06 4.29 -5.67
CA VAL A 59 -6.22 5.49 -5.69
C VAL A 59 -6.35 6.30 -4.40
N GLU A 60 -7.54 6.39 -3.80
CA GLU A 60 -7.73 7.04 -2.51
C GLU A 60 -6.97 6.31 -1.39
N ASP A 61 -6.91 4.98 -1.45
CA ASP A 61 -6.12 4.20 -0.50
C ASP A 61 -4.62 4.53 -0.57
N HIS A 62 -4.08 4.84 -1.74
CA HIS A 62 -2.68 5.30 -1.87
C HIS A 62 -2.42 6.52 -0.99
N GLY A 63 -3.33 7.50 -1.02
CA GLY A 63 -3.25 8.70 -0.20
C GLY A 63 -3.32 8.38 1.30
N ALA A 64 -4.24 7.50 1.70
CA ALA A 64 -4.40 7.06 3.08
C ALA A 64 -3.16 6.31 3.62
N ILE A 65 -2.57 5.43 2.81
CA ILE A 65 -1.35 4.68 3.15
C ILE A 65 -0.17 5.64 3.32
N LEU A 66 0.05 6.55 2.36
CA LEU A 66 1.14 7.54 2.45
C LEU A 66 0.96 8.47 3.65
N SER A 67 -0.27 8.90 3.94
CA SER A 67 -0.57 9.70 5.14
C SER A 67 -0.23 8.94 6.41
N SER A 68 -0.60 7.66 6.51
CA SER A 68 -0.32 6.81 7.66
C SER A 68 1.19 6.64 7.91
N ILE A 69 1.98 6.49 6.84
CA ILE A 69 3.44 6.44 6.93
C ILE A 69 4.01 7.78 7.44
N ASN A 70 3.54 8.90 6.89
CA ASN A 70 4.01 10.22 7.31
C ASN A 70 3.71 10.48 8.79
N THR A 71 2.49 10.18 9.26
CA THR A 71 2.13 10.33 10.67
C THR A 71 3.03 9.45 11.56
N LEU A 72 3.31 8.20 11.18
CA LEU A 72 4.22 7.35 11.94
C LEU A 72 5.64 7.91 12.02
N ILE A 73 6.14 8.47 10.93
CA ILE A 73 7.46 9.12 10.90
C ILE A 73 7.49 10.35 11.80
N GLU A 74 6.44 11.18 11.77
CA GLU A 74 6.34 12.39 12.60
C GLU A 74 6.25 12.05 14.09
N ASP A 75 5.40 11.09 14.44
CA ASP A 75 5.22 10.65 15.84
C ASP A 75 6.50 10.03 16.40
N ALA A 76 7.19 9.20 15.60
CA ALA A 76 8.48 8.62 15.98
C ALA A 76 9.57 9.69 16.19
N LYS A 77 9.50 10.82 15.49
CA LYS A 77 10.41 11.97 15.68
C LYS A 77 10.03 12.83 16.89
N ALA A 78 8.74 13.00 17.15
CA ALA A 78 8.23 13.91 18.18
C ALA A 78 8.37 13.39 19.62
N SER A 79 8.78 12.13 19.82
CA SER A 79 8.68 11.42 21.11
C SER A 79 7.24 11.37 21.68
N ASP A 80 6.24 11.71 20.86
CA ASP A 80 4.80 11.67 21.16
C ASP A 80 4.16 10.39 20.60
N ALA A 81 5.00 9.38 20.36
CA ALA A 81 4.67 8.10 19.74
C ALA A 81 3.78 7.17 20.59
N GLY A 82 3.51 7.53 21.84
CA GLY A 82 3.02 6.58 22.83
C GLY A 82 4.11 5.60 23.26
N SER A 83 3.72 4.42 23.75
CA SER A 83 4.70 3.38 24.09
C SER A 83 5.29 2.75 22.82
N GLU A 84 6.47 2.13 22.92
CA GLU A 84 7.07 1.40 21.80
C GLU A 84 6.11 0.31 21.25
N GLY A 85 5.34 -0.33 22.12
CA GLY A 85 4.31 -1.30 21.72
C GLY A 85 3.19 -0.68 20.89
N ASP A 86 2.76 0.54 21.20
CA ASP A 86 1.75 1.26 20.42
C ASP A 86 2.27 1.60 19.01
N MET A 87 3.54 2.03 18.93
CA MET A 87 4.19 2.32 17.66
C MET A 87 4.30 1.05 16.79
N LEU A 88 4.77 -0.07 17.35
CA LEU A 88 4.84 -1.34 16.64
C LEU A 88 3.46 -1.82 16.18
N ALA A 89 2.43 -1.70 17.03
CA ALA A 89 1.07 -2.08 16.65
C ALA A 89 0.54 -1.25 15.46
N ARG A 90 0.85 0.04 15.40
CA ARG A 90 0.48 0.89 14.27
C ARG A 90 1.26 0.53 13.00
N VAL A 91 2.52 0.16 13.12
CA VAL A 91 3.33 -0.37 12.00
C VAL A 91 2.73 -1.67 11.46
N SER A 92 2.32 -2.60 12.34
CA SER A 92 1.63 -3.82 11.93
C SER A 92 0.36 -3.52 11.14
N ARG A 93 -0.48 -2.60 11.62
CA ARG A 93 -1.70 -2.17 10.91
C ARG A 93 -1.40 -1.56 9.54
N LEU A 94 -0.36 -0.73 9.43
CA LEU A 94 0.06 -0.17 8.15
C LEU A 94 0.47 -1.28 7.16
N VAL A 95 1.20 -2.28 7.65
CA VAL A 95 1.63 -3.41 6.82
C VAL A 95 0.44 -4.27 6.38
N GLU A 96 -0.55 -4.48 7.25
CA GLU A 96 -1.80 -5.15 6.91
C GLU A 96 -2.59 -4.35 5.87
N GLN A 97 -2.74 -3.05 6.07
CA GLN A 97 -3.41 -2.15 5.11
C GLN A 97 -2.77 -2.19 3.72
N LEU A 98 -1.43 -2.16 3.65
CA LEU A 98 -0.71 -2.28 2.39
C LEU A 98 -0.94 -3.65 1.73
N HIS A 99 -0.92 -4.72 2.52
CA HIS A 99 -1.16 -6.07 2.00
C HIS A 99 -2.58 -6.23 1.43
N ASP A 100 -3.58 -5.74 2.16
CA ASP A 100 -4.98 -5.79 1.74
C ASP A 100 -5.25 -4.92 0.50
N HIS A 101 -4.55 -3.79 0.40
CA HIS A 101 -4.58 -2.96 -0.80
C HIS A 101 -3.98 -3.68 -2.01
N GLU A 102 -2.75 -4.22 -1.90
CA GLU A 102 -2.12 -5.00 -2.98
C GLU A 102 -3.01 -6.18 -3.42
N LEU A 103 -3.67 -6.86 -2.48
CA LEU A 103 -4.58 -7.97 -2.78
C LEU A 103 -5.80 -7.51 -3.58
N ARG A 104 -6.40 -6.38 -3.22
CA ARG A 104 -7.53 -5.81 -3.97
C ARG A 104 -7.14 -5.39 -5.38
N GLU A 105 -5.95 -4.82 -5.57
CA GLU A 105 -5.45 -4.51 -6.91
C GLU A 105 -5.26 -5.75 -7.77
N HIS A 106 -4.73 -6.83 -7.19
CA HIS A 106 -4.59 -8.11 -7.90
C HIS A 106 -5.95 -8.68 -8.30
N HIS A 107 -6.92 -8.69 -7.38
CA HIS A 107 -8.28 -9.13 -7.69
C HIS A 107 -8.93 -8.27 -8.77
N PHE A 108 -8.80 -6.95 -8.68
CA PHE A 108 -9.29 -6.03 -9.69
C PHE A 108 -8.72 -6.37 -11.07
N ALA A 109 -7.39 -6.58 -11.16
CA ALA A 109 -6.73 -6.91 -12.41
C ALA A 109 -7.14 -8.29 -12.96
N ASP A 110 -7.23 -9.31 -12.11
CA ASP A 110 -7.66 -10.65 -12.52
C ASP A 110 -9.10 -10.67 -13.05
N ASP A 111 -10.00 -9.92 -12.41
CA ASP A 111 -11.38 -9.75 -12.84
C ASP A 111 -11.46 -9.02 -14.19
N VAL A 112 -10.74 -7.90 -14.32
CA VAL A 112 -10.72 -7.09 -15.55
C VAL A 112 -10.12 -7.87 -16.73
N MET A 113 -9.02 -8.59 -16.50
CA MET A 113 -8.38 -9.43 -17.51
C MET A 113 -9.17 -10.71 -17.82
N GLY A 114 -10.23 -11.02 -17.06
CA GLY A 114 -11.03 -12.24 -17.22
C GLY A 114 -10.27 -13.52 -16.85
N ARG A 115 -9.20 -13.42 -16.05
CA ARG A 115 -8.43 -14.58 -15.56
C ARG A 115 -9.12 -15.31 -14.39
N GLY A 116 -10.12 -14.68 -13.76
CA GLY A 116 -10.96 -15.30 -12.73
C GLY A 116 -12.03 -16.28 -13.22
N ALA A 117 -12.27 -16.42 -14.53
CA ALA A 117 -13.41 -17.17 -15.09
C ALA A 117 -13.01 -18.43 -15.91
N ALA A 118 -11.89 -19.08 -15.60
CA ALA A 118 -11.49 -20.35 -16.23
C ALA A 118 -11.27 -21.44 -15.17
N SER A 119 -12.33 -21.84 -14.47
CA SER A 119 -12.40 -23.05 -13.64
C SER A 119 -13.85 -23.53 -13.55
N GLY A 120 -14.41 -23.94 -14.68
CA GLY A 120 -15.81 -24.38 -14.74
C GLY A 120 -16.24 -24.74 -16.16
N GLY A 121 -15.68 -25.82 -16.69
CA GLY A 121 -16.06 -26.44 -17.97
C GLY A 121 -15.70 -27.91 -17.97
#